data_AF-A0A1C2B0F8-F1
#
_entry.id   AF-A0A1C2B0F8-F1
#
_cell.length_a   1.000
_cell.length_b   1.000
_cell.length_c   1.000
_cell.angle_alpha   90.00
_cell.angle_beta   90.00
_cell.angle_gamma   90.00
#
_symmetry.space_group_name_H-M   'P 1'
#
loop_
_entity.id
_entity.type
_entity.pdbx_description
1 polymer ?
#
loop_
_entity_poly.entity_id
_entity_poly.type
_entity_poly.pdbx_seq_one_letter_code
_entity_poly.pdbx_strand_id
1 'polypeptide(L)'
;MKISKGDKIEEITLPRDDGSTFNLSETHGKKVLLTFYRIAGCSFCNLRLNEINKRFNELGNNFTHVAIFHSPVDNLRSYMKKT
;
A
#
# COMPACT_ATOMS: atom_id res chain seq x y z
N MET A 1 -6.54 13.53 5.80
CA MET A 1 -7.61 13.54 4.79
C MET A 1 -8.80 12.78 5.34
N LYS A 2 -9.97 13.42 5.47
CA LYS A 2 -11.21 12.74 5.88
C LYS A 2 -12.03 12.56 4.60
N ILE A 3 -12.28 11.32 4.21
CA ILE A 3 -13.03 10.97 3.00
C ILE A 3 -14.35 10.30 3.36
N SER A 4 -15.34 10.51 2.52
CA SER A 4 -16.67 9.91 2.56
C SER A 4 -16.90 9.02 1.34
N LYS A 5 -17.89 8.13 1.43
CA LYS A 5 -18.28 7.30 0.28
C LYS A 5 -18.76 8.21 -0.86
N GLY A 6 -18.16 8.04 -2.04
CA GLY A 6 -18.47 8.83 -3.24
C GLY A 6 -17.45 9.93 -3.52
N ASP A 7 -16.59 10.26 -2.55
CA ASP A 7 -15.51 11.21 -2.77
C ASP A 7 -14.49 10.67 -3.76
N LYS A 8 -13.97 11.56 -4.60
CA LYS A 8 -12.80 11.27 -5.42
C LYS A 8 -11.55 11.55 -4.59
N ILE A 9 -10.65 10.57 -4.57
CA ILE A 9 -9.35 10.74 -3.95
C ILE A 9 -8.47 11.61 -4.85
N GLU A 10 -7.72 12.52 -4.24
CA GLU A 10 -6.69 13.30 -4.95
C GLU A 10 -5.51 12.41 -5.36
N GLU A 11 -4.66 12.92 -6.25
CA GLU A 11 -3.42 12.23 -6.62
C GLU A 11 -2.52 12.06 -5.40
N ILE A 12 -1.95 10.86 -5.25
CA ILE A 12 -1.00 10.55 -4.18
C ILE A 12 0.31 10.15 -4.84
N THR A 13 1.28 11.04 -4.73
CA THR A 13 2.65 10.83 -5.19
C THR A 13 3.56 10.60 -3.99
N LEU A 14 4.14 9.40 -3.89
CA LEU A 14 5.01 9.02 -2.77
C LEU A 14 6.23 8.22 -3.26
N PRO A 15 7.39 8.34 -2.62
CA PRO A 15 8.54 7.51 -2.93
C PRO A 15 8.31 6.04 -2.53
N ARG A 16 8.81 5.12 -3.36
CA ARG A 16 8.84 3.68 -3.08
C ARG A 16 10.16 3.27 -2.42
N ASP A 17 10.17 2.05 -1.90
CA ASP A 17 11.35 1.41 -1.33
C ASP A 17 12.47 1.11 -2.35
N ASP A 18 12.12 1.00 -3.64
CA ASP A 18 13.05 0.81 -4.75
C ASP A 18 13.68 2.12 -5.27
N GLY A 19 13.27 3.27 -4.72
CA GLY A 19 13.74 4.60 -5.12
C GLY A 19 12.97 5.22 -6.28
N SER A 20 12.01 4.49 -6.88
CA SER A 20 11.07 5.07 -7.83
C SER A 20 9.97 5.86 -7.13
N THR A 21 9.16 6.58 -7.91
CA THR A 21 7.99 7.30 -7.40
C THR A 21 6.72 6.52 -7.74
N PHE A 22 5.87 6.28 -6.76
CA PHE A 22 4.52 5.78 -6.93
C PHE A 22 3.57 6.94 -7.20
N ASN A 23 2.68 6.79 -8.17
CA ASN A 23 1.55 7.70 -8.41
C ASN A 23 0.27 6.88 -8.36
N LEU A 24 -0.74 7.35 -7.62
CA LEU A 24 -2.03 6.66 -7.52
C LEU A 24 -2.71 6.49 -8.88
N SER A 25 -2.50 7.43 -9.81
CA SER A 25 -2.99 7.32 -11.19
C SER A 25 -2.52 6.08 -11.94
N GLU A 26 -1.39 5.46 -11.57
CA GLU A 26 -0.94 4.19 -12.17
C GLU A 26 -1.90 3.02 -11.88
N THR A 27 -2.79 3.18 -10.89
CA THR A 27 -3.79 2.18 -10.50
C THR A 27 -5.14 2.35 -11.19
N HIS A 28 -5.28 3.35 -12.08
CA HIS A 28 -6.51 3.61 -12.81
C HIS A 28 -7.02 2.35 -13.55
N GLY A 29 -8.33 2.12 -13.48
CA GLY A 29 -8.98 0.94 -14.05
C GLY A 29 -9.00 -0.29 -13.14
N LYS A 30 -8.23 -0.31 -12.04
CA LYS A 30 -8.20 -1.39 -11.05
C LYS A 30 -9.06 -1.08 -9.83
N LYS A 31 -9.53 -2.13 -9.15
CA LYS A 31 -10.06 -2.02 -7.79
C LYS A 31 -8.88 -1.90 -6.82
N VAL A 32 -8.82 -0.81 -6.07
CA VAL A 32 -7.69 -0.53 -5.18
C VAL A 32 -8.12 -0.70 -3.73
N LEU A 33 -7.41 -1.56 -3.00
CA LEU A 33 -7.40 -1.50 -1.54
C LEU A 33 -6.30 -0.53 -1.12
N LEU A 34 -6.67 0.65 -0.62
CA LEU A 34 -5.71 1.63 -0.11
C LEU A 34 -5.65 1.55 1.41
N THR A 35 -4.48 1.24 1.96
CA THR A 35 -4.29 1.08 3.41
C THR A 35 -3.17 1.97 3.92
N PHE A 36 -3.36 2.52 5.12
CA PHE A 36 -2.38 3.37 5.79
C PHE A 36 -1.84 2.66 7.04
N TYR A 37 -0.52 2.55 7.13
CA TYR A 37 0.20 1.94 8.23
C TYR A 37 1.11 2.98 8.90
N ARG A 38 1.27 2.88 10.21
CA ARG A 38 2.07 3.84 10.98
C ARG A 38 3.57 3.58 10.88
N ILE A 39 3.99 2.32 11.10
CA ILE A 39 5.39 1.97 11.29
C ILE A 39 5.73 0.71 10.50
N ALA A 40 6.81 0.75 9.72
CA ALA A 40 7.40 -0.43 9.09
C ALA A 40 7.97 -1.36 10.16
N GLY A 41 7.65 -2.66 10.10
CA GLY A 41 8.09 -3.64 11.09
C GLY A 41 7.14 -3.85 12.27
N CYS A 42 5.96 -3.22 12.28
CA CYS A 42 4.93 -3.53 13.28
C CYS A 42 4.39 -4.96 13.08
N SER A 43 4.43 -5.79 14.13
CA SER A 43 4.02 -7.20 14.09
C SER A 43 2.59 -7.38 13.57
N PHE A 44 1.64 -6.56 14.05
CA PHE A 44 0.24 -6.63 13.62
C PHE A 44 0.04 -6.18 12.18
N CYS A 45 0.74 -5.13 11.75
CA CYS A 45 0.69 -4.68 10.36
C CYS A 45 1.23 -5.76 9.42
N ASN A 46 2.35 -6.40 9.79
CA ASN A 46 2.94 -7.47 9.01
C ASN A 46 2.02 -8.71 8.92
N LEU A 47 1.38 -9.09 10.04
CA LEU A 47 0.37 -10.15 10.03
C LEU A 47 -0.79 -9.80 9.07
N ARG A 48 -1.27 -8.56 9.10
CA ARG A 48 -2.34 -8.11 8.19
C ARG A 48 -1.91 -8.17 6.72
N LEU A 49 -0.70 -7.73 6.40
CA LEU A 49 -0.14 -7.81 5.04
C LEU A 49 -0.03 -9.26 4.58
N ASN A 50 0.50 -10.13 5.43
CA ASN A 50 0.63 -11.56 5.15
C ASN A 50 -0.71 -12.22 4.83
N GLU A 51 -1.76 -11.92 5.59
CA GLU A 51 -3.10 -12.45 5.33
C GLU A 51 -3.71 -11.95 4.02
N ILE A 52 -3.47 -10.68 3.66
CA ILE A 52 -3.88 -10.14 2.35
C ILE A 52 -3.11 -10.84 1.23
N ASN A 53 -1.78 -10.99 1.38
CA ASN A 53 -0.91 -11.59 0.37
C ASN A 53 -1.29 -13.06 0.10
N LYS A 54 -1.55 -13.85 1.14
CA LYS A 54 -1.98 -15.26 1.00
C LYS A 54 -3.24 -15.42 0.17
N ARG A 55 -4.17 -14.46 0.30
CA ARG A 55 -5.49 -14.49 -0.34
C ARG A 55 -5.58 -13.55 -1.52
N PHE A 56 -4.47 -12.94 -1.94
CA PHE A 56 -4.47 -11.92 -2.99
C PHE A 56 -5.02 -12.48 -4.30
N ASN A 57 -4.70 -13.74 -4.60
CA ASN A 57 -5.20 -14.46 -5.78
C ASN A 57 -6.73 -14.63 -5.79
N GLU A 58 -7.39 -14.59 -4.63
CA GLU A 58 -8.87 -14.67 -4.53
C GLU A 58 -9.56 -13.35 -4.94
N LEU A 59 -8.83 -12.23 -4.97
CA LEU A 59 -9.39 -10.89 -5.21
C LEU A 59 -9.52 -10.56 -6.72
N GLY A 60 -9.03 -11.45 -7.57
CA GLY A 60 -9.10 -11.37 -9.02
C GLY A 60 -8.04 -10.46 -9.65
N ASN A 61 -7.90 -10.56 -10.97
CA ASN A 61 -6.79 -9.94 -11.70
C ASN A 61 -6.92 -8.41 -11.81
N ASN A 62 -8.11 -7.85 -11.59
CA ASN A 62 -8.36 -6.40 -11.63
C ASN A 62 -8.33 -5.76 -10.23
N PHE A 63 -7.50 -6.29 -9.34
CA PHE A 63 -7.34 -5.81 -7.98
C PHE A 63 -5.87 -5.45 -7.71
N THR A 64 -5.65 -4.42 -6.89
CA THR A 64 -4.33 -4.08 -6.39
C THR A 64 -4.41 -3.56 -4.96
N HIS A 65 -3.37 -3.83 -4.18
CA HIS A 65 -3.24 -3.36 -2.81
C HIS A 65 -2.12 -2.33 -2.75
N VAL A 66 -2.46 -1.11 -2.33
CA VAL A 66 -1.52 -0.01 -2.11
C VAL A 66 -1.38 0.20 -0.60
N ALA A 67 -0.19 -0.12 -0.08
CA ALA A 67 0.15 0.02 1.33
C ALA A 67 1.04 1.26 1.54
N ILE A 68 0.48 2.31 2.15
CA ILE A 68 1.20 3.55 2.47
C ILE A 68 1.67 3.48 3.92
N PHE A 69 2.96 3.75 4.15
CA PHE A 69 3.55 3.79 5.48
C PHE A 69 3.96 5.21 5.87
N HIS A 70 3.67 5.60 7.11
CA HIS A 70 4.21 6.84 7.70
C HIS A 70 5.68 6.66 8.19
N SER A 71 6.40 5.68 7.64
CA SER A 71 7.81 5.46 7.93
C SER A 71 8.68 6.05 6.83
N PRO A 72 9.88 6.56 7.17
CA PRO A 72 10.87 6.93 6.16
C PRO A 72 11.14 5.76 5.21
N VAL A 73 11.38 6.07 3.93
CA VAL A 73 11.61 5.08 2.86
C VAL A 73 12.78 4.16 3.20
N ASP A 74 13.87 4.70 3.75
CA ASP A 74 15.04 3.92 4.16
C ASP A 74 14.69 2.87 5.22
N ASN A 75 13.83 3.25 6.17
CA ASN A 75 13.34 2.32 7.19
C ASN A 75 12.44 1.26 6.55
N LEU A 76 11.49 1.66 5.70
CA LEU A 76 10.60 0.75 4.98
C LEU A 76 11.38 -0.31 4.18
N ARG A 77 12.43 0.12 3.46
CA ARG A 77 13.30 -0.73 2.67
C ARG A 77 13.99 -1.82 3.49
N SER A 78 14.38 -1.52 4.73
CA SER A 78 15.02 -2.48 5.63
C SER A 78 14.09 -3.62 6.06
N TYR A 79 12.78 -3.37 6.10
CA TYR A 79 11.76 -4.37 6.45
C TYR A 79 11.20 -5.10 5.23
N MET A 80 11.14 -4.46 4.07
CA MET A 80 10.65 -5.10 2.85
C MET A 80 11.61 -6.14 2.25
N LYS A 81 12.93 -5.93 2.34
CA LYS A 81 13.95 -6.90 1.87
C LYS A 81 13.95 -8.25 2.59
N LYS A 82 13.19 -8.38 3.69
CA LYS A 82 13.12 -9.59 4.54
C LYS A 82 11.95 -10.52 4.21
N THR A 83 11.12 -10.17 3.24
CA THR A 83 9.97 -10.99 2.79
C THR A 83 10.22 -11.48 1.38
#